data_AF-A0A6M0Q3X1-F1
#
_entry.id   AF-A0A6M0Q3X1-F1
#
_cell.length_a   1.000
_cell.length_b   1.000
_cell.length_c   1.000
_cell.angle_alpha   90.00
_cell.angle_beta   90.00
_cell.angle_gamma   90.00
#
_symmetry.space_group_name_H-M   'P 1'
#
loop_
_entity.id
_entity.type
_entity.pdbx_description
1 polymer ?
#
loop_
_entity_poly.entity_id
_entity_poly.type
_entity_poly.pdbx_seq_one_letter_code
_entity_poly.pdbx_strand_id
1 'polypeptide(L)' 'MEETRKAPVLFAGIDSCPIEGFSYEKVNELLEDEGLLENGKLAVSAMVAFGYRQEDPARPKTRRVMEEVVQWIE' A
#
# COMPACT_ATOMS: atom_id res chain seq x y z
N MET A 1 -25.15 1.95 4.40
CA MET A 1 -24.40 0.75 3.96
C MET A 1 -24.06 0.76 2.47
N GLU A 2 -24.37 1.82 1.73
CA GLU A 2 -24.18 1.86 0.27
C GLU A 2 -22.95 2.68 -0.18
N GLU A 3 -22.25 3.33 0.77
CA GLU A 3 -21.22 4.33 0.47
C GLU A 3 -19.80 3.95 0.94
N THR A 4 -19.61 2.75 1.48
CA THR A 4 -18.33 2.31 2.10
C THR A 4 -17.23 1.91 1.12
N ARG A 5 -17.37 2.14 -0.20
CA ARG A 5 -16.47 1.53 -1.22
C ARG A 5 -15.59 2.49 -2.02
N LYS A 6 -15.54 3.79 -1.70
CA LYS A 6 -14.85 4.79 -2.55
C LYS A 6 -13.30 4.76 -2.50
N ALA A 7 -12.65 4.32 -1.42
CA ALA A 7 -11.17 4.21 -1.33
C ALA A 7 -10.69 2.96 -0.56
N PRO A 8 -9.37 2.66 -0.47
CA PRO A 8 -8.86 1.58 0.38
C PRO A 8 -9.10 1.90 1.86
N VAL A 9 -10.18 1.34 2.39
CA VAL A 9 -10.54 1.37 3.81
C VAL A 9 -10.25 0.00 4.38
N LEU A 10 -9.47 -0.05 5.45
CA LEU A 10 -9.32 -1.24 6.29
C LEU A 10 -10.56 -1.44 7.17
N PHE A 11 -10.67 -2.66 7.72
CA PHE A 11 -11.62 -2.92 8.78
C PHE A 11 -11.45 -1.89 9.91
N ALA A 12 -12.57 -1.36 10.42
CA ALA A 12 -12.65 -0.26 11.41
C ALA A 12 -12.49 1.19 10.90
N GLY A 13 -12.58 1.46 9.58
CA GLY A 13 -12.66 2.84 9.08
C GLY A 13 -11.32 3.56 8.99
N ILE A 14 -10.21 2.84 9.15
CA ILE A 14 -8.86 3.32 8.95
C ILE A 14 -8.52 3.25 7.47
N ASP A 15 -7.96 4.31 6.91
CA ASP A 15 -7.42 4.34 5.56
C ASP A 15 -5.98 3.82 5.53
N SER A 16 -5.60 3.25 4.38
CA SER A 16 -4.21 2.91 4.11
C SER A 16 -3.75 3.30 2.71
N CYS A 17 -2.44 3.55 2.60
CA CYS A 17 -1.76 3.80 1.35
C CYS A 17 -0.50 2.93 1.26
N PRO A 18 -0.46 1.89 0.40
CA PRO A 18 0.77 1.17 0.10
C PRO A 18 1.71 2.07 -0.73
N ILE A 19 2.99 2.08 -0.40
CA ILE A 19 3.99 2.97 -0.97
C ILE A 19 5.21 2.14 -1.39
N GLU A 20 5.48 2.16 -2.70
CA GLU A 20 6.68 1.59 -3.34
C GLU A 20 7.50 2.66 -4.08
N GLY A 21 6.94 3.87 -4.26
CA GLY A 21 7.52 4.97 -5.01
C GLY A 21 8.60 5.75 -4.26
N PHE A 22 9.62 5.06 -3.75
CA PHE A 22 10.77 5.64 -3.03
C PHE A 22 12.09 5.08 -3.55
N SER A 23 13.21 5.73 -3.21
CA SER A 23 14.54 5.21 -3.54
C SER A 23 14.93 4.14 -2.54
N TYR A 24 14.95 2.88 -2.99
CA TYR A 24 15.33 1.74 -2.15
C TYR A 24 16.74 1.89 -1.56
N GLU A 25 17.71 2.36 -2.37
CA GLU A 25 19.08 2.57 -1.93
C GLU A 25 19.15 3.59 -0.77
N LYS A 26 18.59 4.79 -0.97
CA LYS A 26 18.64 5.85 0.03
C LYS A 26 17.88 5.50 1.31
N VAL A 27 16.76 4.79 1.19
CA VAL A 27 15.98 4.36 2.36
C VAL A 27 16.71 3.24 3.11
N ASN A 28 17.33 2.28 2.42
CA ASN A 28 18.13 1.25 3.09
C ASN A 28 19.35 1.84 3.79
N GLU A 29 20.06 2.79 3.16
CA GLU A 29 21.18 3.51 3.79
C GLU A 29 20.73 4.20 5.08
N LEU A 30 19.64 4.97 5.01
CA LEU A 30 19.06 5.62 6.19
C LEU A 30 18.69 4.60 7.29
N LEU A 31 18.08 3.47 6.94
CA LEU A 31 17.68 2.46 7.93
C LEU A 31 18.88 1.71 8.52
N GLU A 32 19.96 1.50 7.76
CA GLU A 32 21.20 0.92 8.26
C GLU A 32 21.91 1.88 9.22
N ASP A 33 21.97 3.17 8.89
CA ASP A 33 22.55 4.21 9.75
C ASP A 33 21.83 4.30 11.10
N GLU A 34 20.51 4.06 11.12
CA GLU A 34 19.68 3.97 12.33
C GLU A 34 19.74 2.59 13.01
N GLY A 35 20.48 1.62 12.45
CA GLY A 35 20.66 0.28 13.00
C GLY A 35 19.41 -0.63 12.92
N LEU A 36 18.49 -0.34 12.00
CA LEU A 36 17.17 -0.99 11.92
C LEU A 36 17.14 -2.23 11.00
N LEU A 37 18.23 -2.55 10.30
CA LEU A 37 18.29 -3.63 9.31
C LEU A 37 19.01 -4.91 9.80
N GLU A 38 19.19 -5.07 11.10
CA GLU A 38 19.85 -6.24 11.71
C GLU A 38 21.26 -6.53 11.16
N ASN A 39 22.09 -5.49 11.00
CA ASN A 39 23.41 -5.55 10.37
C ASN A 39 23.35 -6.04 8.92
N GLY A 40 22.51 -5.41 8.09
CA GLY A 40 22.34 -5.76 6.68
C GLY A 40 21.68 -7.11 6.38
N LYS A 41 21.06 -7.78 7.36
CA LYS A 41 20.28 -9.01 7.10
C LYS A 41 18.92 -8.72 6.49
N LEU A 42 18.39 -7.52 6.74
CA LEU A 42 17.11 -7.05 6.24
C LEU A 42 17.30 -5.93 5.23
N ALA A 43 16.28 -5.73 4.40
CA ALA A 43 16.17 -4.58 3.50
C ALA A 43 14.70 -4.17 3.40
N VAL A 44 14.46 -2.89 3.09
CA VAL A 44 13.11 -2.38 2.87
C VAL A 44 12.47 -3.07 1.66
N SER A 45 11.22 -3.50 1.81
CA SER A 45 10.44 -4.12 0.73
C SER A 45 9.36 -3.17 0.21
N ALA A 46 8.51 -2.69 1.10
CA ALA A 46 7.48 -1.70 0.83
C ALA A 46 7.16 -0.93 2.12
N MET A 47 6.47 0.19 2.00
CA MET A 47 5.96 0.97 3.12
C MET A 47 4.44 1.06 3.06
N VAL A 48 3.82 1.37 4.21
CA VAL A 48 2.39 1.62 4.29
C VAL A 48 2.13 2.76 5.27
N ALA A 49 1.33 3.74 4.82
CA ALA A 49 0.78 4.76 5.69
C ALA A 49 -0.61 4.34 6.17
N PHE A 50 -0.91 4.55 7.44
CA PHE A 50 -2.24 4.36 8.03
C PHE A 50 -2.75 5.68 8.61
N GLY A 51 -4.05 5.93 8.51
CA GLY A 51 -4.65 7.14 9.08
C GLY A 51 -6.14 7.26 8.77
N TYR A 52 -6.69 8.46 8.91
CA TYR A 52 -8.05 8.78 8.48
C TYR A 52 -7.97 9.82 7.36
N ARG A 53 -8.62 9.57 6.23
CA ARG A 53 -8.62 10.51 5.11
C ARG A 53 -9.24 11.84 5.51
N GLN A 54 -8.68 12.92 4.99
CA GLN A 54 -9.22 14.26 5.15
C GLN A 54 -10.40 14.52 4.19
N GLU A 55 -10.28 14.00 2.96
CA GLU A 55 -11.25 14.19 1.88
C GLU A 55 -11.56 12.87 1.19
N ASP A 56 -12.73 12.78 0.56
CA ASP A 56 -13.08 11.62 -0.25
C ASP A 56 -12.31 11.58 -1.58
N PRO A 57 -12.10 10.38 -2.17
CA PRO A 57 -11.36 10.26 -3.41
C PRO A 57 -12.02 11.02 -4.55
N ALA A 58 -11.24 11.88 -5.21
CA ALA A 58 -11.70 12.65 -6.37
C ALA A 58 -12.08 11.77 -7.57
N ARG A 59 -11.62 10.52 -7.61
CA ARG A 59 -11.89 9.57 -8.69
C ARG A 59 -12.43 8.24 -8.15
N PRO A 60 -13.39 7.61 -8.85
CA PRO A 60 -13.86 6.28 -8.50
C PRO A 60 -12.76 5.23 -8.72
N LYS A 61 -12.89 4.08 -8.06
CA LYS A 61 -12.00 2.94 -8.28
C LYS A 61 -12.15 2.40 -9.70
N THR A 62 -11.02 2.15 -10.36
CA THR A 62 -10.95 1.51 -11.67
C THR A 62 -10.20 0.18 -11.56
N ARG A 63 -10.69 -0.86 -12.24
CA ARG A 63 -10.09 -2.20 -12.29
C ARG A 63 -10.28 -2.77 -13.69
N ARG A 64 -9.40 -3.70 -14.09
CA ARG A 64 -9.63 -4.55 -15.26
C ARG A 64 -10.87 -5.42 -15.04
N VAL A 65 -11.52 -5.83 -16.13
CA VAL A 65 -12.67 -6.75 -16.07
C VAL A 65 -12.20 -8.14 -15.64
N MET A 66 -13.11 -8.95 -15.08
CA MET A 66 -12.76 -10.22 -14.42
C MET A 66 -12.12 -11.20 -15.40
N GLU A 67 -12.63 -11.21 -16.63
CA GLU A 67 -12.23 -12.08 -17.73
C GLU A 67 -10.78 -11.82 -18.17
N GLU A 68 -10.24 -10.62 -17.91
CA GLU A 68 -8.84 -10.28 -18.21
C GLU A 68 -7.86 -10.72 -17.12
N VAL A 69 -8.34 -11.06 -15.92
CA VAL A 69 -7.48 -11.29 -14.75
C VAL A 69 -7.67 -12.67 -14.11
N VAL A 70 -8.67 -13.44 -14.52
CA VAL A 70 -8.95 -14.79 -14.00
C VAL A 70 -9.00 -15.82 -15.13
N GLN A 71 -8.30 -16.93 -14.94
CA GLN A 71 -8.40 -18.14 -15.76
C GLN A 71 -8.80 -19.32 -14.86
N TRP A 72 -9.85 -20.04 -15.22
CA TRP A 72 -10.28 -21.27 -14.56
C TRP A 72 -9.70 -22.48 -15.29
N ILE A 73 -9.21 -23.47 -14.55
CA ILE A 73 -8.69 -24.74 -15.08
C ILE A 73 -9.57 -25.86 -14.51
N GLU A 74 -10.02 -26.77 -15.38
CA GLU A 74 -10.77 -27.97 -15.03
C GLU A 74 -9.86 -29.18 -14.87
#